data_AF-A0A914FUQ4-F1
#
_entry.id   AF-A0A914FUQ4-F1
#
_cell.length_a   1.000
_cell.length_b   1.000
_cell.length_c   1.000
_cell.angle_alpha   90.00
_cell.angle_beta   90.00
_cell.angle_gamma   90.00
#
_symmetry.space_group_name_H-M   'P 1'
#
loop_
_entity.id
_entity.type
_entity.pdbx_description
1 polymer ?
#
loop_
_entity_poly.entity_id
_entity_poly.type
_entity_poly.pdbx_seq_one_letter_code
_entity_poly.pdbx_strand_id
1 'polypeptide(L)'
;MTITYNLDVPHNHLKGIFDKVTEVLEVRVNTFIPMTFILGFFVSSVLGRWQDWLKNIGGIESTAVAVATYIQGDDDSTRACRRTIIRYLVLCQTFVLRNISVQVRRRFPTLEAIEAANLMTSEERMMIEETTDEYTQFWIPTVWAEKLLCEARKAEKIPSDPIAANISARIDEFRTHLKNMIIFDWIPIPLVYPQLVTFCVRLYFLVCLFTRQIIKSKETGLPDSPLFWLPVTTIVEFIVYM
;
A
#
# COMPACT_ATOMS: atom_id res chain seq x y z
N MET A 1 -36.71 10.61 -0.49
CA MET A 1 -37.16 12.00 -0.75
C MET A 1 -38.03 12.14 -1.99
N THR A 2 -37.69 11.53 -3.13
CA THR A 2 -38.50 11.61 -4.37
C THR A 2 -39.97 11.22 -4.16
N ILE A 3 -40.23 10.19 -3.34
CA ILE A 3 -41.59 9.77 -2.97
C ILE A 3 -42.29 10.87 -2.14
N THR A 4 -41.61 11.42 -1.13
CA THR A 4 -42.11 12.51 -0.27
C THR A 4 -42.42 13.78 -1.06
N TYR A 5 -41.54 14.19 -1.99
CA TYR A 5 -41.76 15.35 -2.85
C TYR A 5 -42.98 15.16 -3.77
N ASN A 6 -43.14 13.96 -4.32
CA ASN A 6 -44.24 13.65 -5.25
C ASN A 6 -45.58 13.36 -4.55
N LEU A 7 -45.59 12.85 -3.32
CA LEU A 7 -46.81 12.43 -2.60
C LEU A 7 -47.24 13.38 -1.47
N ASP A 8 -46.30 13.92 -0.69
CA ASP A 8 -46.61 14.57 0.61
C ASP A 8 -46.48 16.10 0.62
N VAL A 9 -45.82 16.74 -0.36
CA VAL A 9 -45.64 18.20 -0.35
C VAL A 9 -46.92 18.90 -0.84
N PRO A 10 -47.72 19.56 0.04
CA PRO A 10 -49.10 19.99 -0.29
C PRO A 10 -49.17 21.37 -0.94
N HIS A 11 -48.14 22.20 -0.82
CA HIS A 11 -48.15 23.61 -1.25
C HIS A 11 -47.25 23.87 -2.45
N ASN A 12 -47.83 24.42 -3.52
CA ASN A 12 -47.11 24.86 -4.73
C ASN A 12 -45.96 25.83 -4.43
N HIS A 13 -46.08 26.64 -3.37
CA HIS A 13 -45.04 27.56 -2.94
C HIS A 13 -43.77 26.85 -2.41
N LEU A 14 -43.93 25.79 -1.61
CA LEU A 14 -42.80 25.01 -1.09
C LEU A 14 -42.09 24.22 -2.19
N LYS A 15 -42.86 23.68 -3.16
CA LYS A 15 -42.29 23.06 -4.37
C LYS A 15 -41.47 24.06 -5.18
N GLY A 16 -42.03 25.24 -5.45
CA GLY A 16 -41.31 26.29 -6.19
C GLY A 16 -40.04 26.82 -5.50
N ILE A 17 -39.99 26.83 -4.15
CA ILE A 17 -38.75 27.14 -3.42
C ILE A 17 -37.74 26.01 -3.57
N PHE A 18 -38.18 24.76 -3.38
CA PHE A 18 -37.31 23.59 -3.51
C PHE A 18 -36.68 23.51 -4.91
N ASP A 19 -37.48 23.67 -5.96
CA ASP A 19 -37.03 23.60 -7.36
C ASP A 19 -35.94 24.64 -7.66
N LYS A 20 -36.16 25.89 -7.21
CA LYS A 20 -35.15 26.97 -7.34
C LYS A 20 -33.87 26.67 -6.57
N VAL A 21 -33.99 26.15 -5.35
CA VAL A 21 -32.83 25.78 -4.53
C VAL A 21 -32.06 24.64 -5.19
N THR A 22 -32.74 23.62 -5.71
CA THR A 22 -32.10 22.49 -6.39
C THR A 22 -31.37 22.90 -7.67
N GLU A 23 -31.99 23.76 -8.49
CA GLU A 23 -31.38 24.26 -9.72
C GLU A 23 -30.11 25.07 -9.43
N VAL A 24 -30.18 25.98 -8.45
CA VAL A 24 -29.01 26.78 -8.04
C VAL A 24 -27.90 25.88 -7.49
N LEU A 25 -28.23 24.91 -6.64
CA LEU A 25 -27.24 24.01 -6.05
C LEU A 25 -26.57 23.11 -7.09
N GLU A 26 -27.32 22.64 -8.09
CA GLU A 26 -26.77 21.80 -9.16
C GLU A 26 -25.73 22.54 -10.00
N VAL A 27 -26.07 23.76 -10.44
CA VAL A 27 -25.14 24.60 -11.22
C VAL A 27 -23.90 24.91 -10.40
N ARG A 28 -24.07 25.26 -9.11
CA ARG A 28 -22.96 25.62 -8.23
C ARG A 28 -22.02 24.44 -7.98
N VAL A 29 -22.55 23.26 -7.64
CA VAL A 29 -21.73 22.09 -7.34
C VAL A 29 -20.96 21.59 -8.55
N ASN A 30 -21.60 21.50 -9.72
CA ASN A 30 -20.92 21.08 -10.95
C ASN A 30 -19.83 22.08 -11.40
N THR A 31 -19.97 23.38 -11.03
CA THR A 31 -18.98 24.41 -11.37
C THR A 31 -17.82 24.44 -10.38
N PHE A 32 -18.10 24.28 -9.08
CA PHE A 32 -17.09 24.49 -8.02
C PHE A 32 -16.30 23.23 -7.64
N ILE A 33 -16.83 22.03 -7.88
CA ILE A 33 -16.18 20.78 -7.47
C ILE A 33 -15.69 20.02 -8.72
N PRO A 34 -14.42 20.19 -9.13
CA PRO A 34 -13.85 19.45 -10.26
C PRO A 34 -13.51 18.02 -9.84
N MET A 35 -14.53 17.18 -9.71
CA MET A 35 -14.44 15.79 -9.22
C MET A 35 -13.37 14.96 -9.92
N THR A 36 -13.38 14.97 -11.26
CA THR A 36 -12.43 14.23 -12.08
C THR A 36 -10.98 14.65 -11.82
N PHE A 37 -10.72 15.94 -11.60
CA PHE A 37 -9.37 16.44 -11.35
C PHE A 37 -8.87 16.02 -9.97
N ILE A 38 -9.67 16.23 -8.93
CA ILE A 38 -9.32 15.91 -7.54
C ILE A 38 -9.09 14.40 -7.39
N LEU A 39 -10.01 13.59 -7.92
CA LEU A 39 -9.89 12.14 -7.87
C LEU A 39 -8.73 11.64 -8.73
N GLY A 40 -8.54 12.19 -9.93
CA GLY A 40 -7.44 11.82 -10.82
C GLY A 40 -6.07 12.05 -10.18
N PHE A 41 -5.86 13.21 -9.54
CA PHE A 41 -4.60 13.51 -8.84
C PHE A 41 -4.38 12.58 -7.64
N PHE A 42 -5.43 12.32 -6.87
CA PHE A 42 -5.34 11.45 -5.70
C PHE A 42 -5.05 10.01 -6.09
N VAL A 43 -5.80 9.44 -7.03
CA VAL A 43 -5.60 8.08 -7.54
C VAL A 43 -4.22 7.93 -8.15
N SER A 44 -3.75 8.89 -8.95
CA SER A 44 -2.40 8.86 -9.52
C SER A 44 -1.32 8.84 -8.44
N SER A 45 -1.51 9.61 -7.36
CA SER A 45 -0.57 9.64 -6.23
C SER A 45 -0.55 8.31 -5.45
N VAL A 46 -1.73 7.72 -5.23
CA VAL A 46 -1.86 6.39 -4.59
C VAL A 46 -1.23 5.30 -5.45
N LEU A 47 -1.50 5.29 -6.76
CA LEU A 47 -0.93 4.31 -7.70
C LEU A 47 0.59 4.43 -7.81
N GLY A 48 1.12 5.65 -7.88
CA GLY A 48 2.57 5.88 -7.91
C GLY A 48 3.25 5.32 -6.66
N ARG A 49 2.67 5.59 -5.49
CA ARG A 49 3.16 5.03 -4.23
C ARG A 49 3.08 3.50 -4.18
N TRP A 50 1.99 2.91 -4.68
CA TRP A 50 1.84 1.45 -4.76
C TRP A 50 2.89 0.81 -5.68
N GLN A 51 3.15 1.41 -6.84
CA GLN A 51 4.20 0.94 -7.75
C GLN A 51 5.59 1.00 -7.10
N ASP A 52 5.90 2.09 -6.38
CA ASP A 52 7.18 2.20 -5.69
C ASP A 52 7.28 1.22 -4.53
N TRP A 53 6.18 0.94 -3.82
CA TRP A 53 6.13 -0.12 -2.82
C TRP A 53 6.48 -1.49 -3.41
N LEU A 54 5.90 -1.84 -4.58
CA LEU A 54 6.21 -3.10 -5.27
C LEU A 54 7.68 -3.22 -5.69
N LYS A 55 8.29 -2.14 -6.20
CA LYS A 55 9.72 -2.13 -6.58
C LYS A 55 10.64 -2.37 -5.37
N ASN A 56 10.21 -1.99 -4.17
CA ASN A 56 11.00 -2.06 -2.95
C ASN A 56 10.77 -3.31 -2.10
N ILE A 57 9.97 -4.29 -2.55
CA ILE A 57 9.65 -5.49 -1.75
C ILE A 57 10.90 -6.34 -1.36
N GLY A 58 12.04 -6.07 -2.00
CA GLY A 58 13.32 -6.68 -1.71
C GLY A 58 13.45 -8.03 -2.40
N GLY A 59 13.60 -8.02 -3.74
CA GLY A 59 13.88 -9.24 -4.50
C GLY A 59 15.24 -9.82 -4.12
N ILE A 60 15.26 -11.03 -3.55
CA ILE A 60 16.48 -11.71 -3.10
C ILE A 60 17.27 -12.34 -4.25
N GLU A 61 16.66 -12.50 -5.44
CA GLU A 61 17.23 -13.30 -6.52
C GLU A 61 18.59 -12.79 -6.98
N SER A 62 18.74 -11.47 -7.15
CA SER A 62 19.99 -10.82 -7.56
C SER A 62 21.15 -11.16 -6.64
N THR A 63 20.93 -11.08 -5.33
CA THR A 63 21.95 -11.39 -4.32
C THR A 63 22.18 -12.90 -4.21
N ALA A 64 21.13 -13.71 -4.32
CA ALA A 64 21.24 -15.17 -4.31
C ALA A 64 22.09 -15.71 -5.46
N VAL A 65 21.88 -15.21 -6.67
CA VAL A 65 22.68 -15.59 -7.85
C VAL A 65 24.14 -15.17 -7.67
N ALA A 66 24.40 -13.97 -7.16
CA ALA A 66 25.76 -13.50 -6.91
C ALA A 66 26.49 -14.35 -5.86
N VAL A 67 25.85 -14.62 -4.71
CA VAL A 67 26.39 -15.47 -3.65
C VAL A 67 26.65 -16.90 -4.16
N ALA A 68 25.73 -17.46 -4.95
CA ALA A 68 25.86 -18.79 -5.52
C ALA A 68 27.02 -18.90 -6.53
N THR A 69 27.26 -17.84 -7.32
CA THR A 69 28.24 -17.85 -8.41
C THR A 69 29.65 -17.53 -7.91
N TYR A 70 29.78 -16.57 -6.98
CA TYR A 70 31.06 -15.96 -6.66
C TYR A 70 31.73 -16.51 -5.40
N ILE A 71 30.98 -17.16 -4.50
CA ILE A 71 31.55 -17.88 -3.36
C ILE A 71 31.84 -19.32 -3.81
N GLN A 72 33.09 -19.59 -4.11
CA GLN A 72 33.55 -20.84 -4.72
C GLN A 72 33.93 -21.89 -3.67
N GLY A 73 33.64 -23.15 -3.96
CA GLY A 73 33.94 -24.28 -3.08
C GLY A 73 32.73 -25.21 -2.90
N ASP A 74 33.01 -26.51 -2.99
CA ASP A 74 32.03 -27.60 -2.84
C ASP A 74 32.08 -28.25 -1.45
N ASP A 75 32.99 -27.78 -0.59
CA ASP A 75 33.07 -28.20 0.80
C ASP A 75 31.83 -27.78 1.59
N ASP A 76 31.50 -28.57 2.62
CA ASP A 76 30.31 -28.35 3.43
C ASP A 76 30.30 -26.99 4.11
N SER A 77 31.46 -26.45 4.52
CA SER A 77 31.54 -25.14 5.17
C SER A 77 31.26 -24.00 4.20
N THR A 78 31.75 -24.07 2.95
CA THR A 78 31.42 -23.08 1.91
C THR A 78 29.95 -23.17 1.51
N ARG A 79 29.40 -24.39 1.37
CA ARG A 79 27.96 -24.58 1.13
C ARG A 79 27.12 -23.99 2.26
N ALA A 80 27.53 -24.21 3.51
CA ALA A 80 26.88 -23.63 4.68
C ALA A 80 26.97 -22.09 4.65
N CYS A 81 28.13 -21.51 4.34
CA CYS A 81 28.30 -20.07 4.21
C CYS A 81 27.31 -19.44 3.21
N ARG A 82 27.22 -19.99 1.98
CA ARG A 82 26.24 -19.51 0.98
C ARG A 82 24.81 -19.57 1.49
N ARG A 83 24.41 -20.69 2.11
CA ARG A 83 23.06 -20.86 2.67
C ARG A 83 22.77 -19.89 3.80
N THR A 84 23.74 -19.67 4.69
CA THR A 84 23.59 -18.80 5.85
C THR A 84 23.50 -17.34 5.45
N ILE A 85 24.30 -16.87 4.49
CA ILE A 85 24.20 -15.50 3.95
C ILE A 85 22.77 -15.25 3.45
N ILE A 86 22.22 -16.14 2.62
CA ILE A 86 20.87 -15.97 2.09
C ILE A 86 19.81 -16.06 3.19
N ARG A 87 19.96 -17.00 4.14
CA ARG A 87 19.06 -17.12 5.29
C ARG A 87 19.02 -15.84 6.12
N TYR A 88 20.16 -15.20 6.35
CA TYR A 88 20.21 -13.91 7.05
C TYR A 88 19.49 -12.79 6.30
N LEU A 89 19.61 -12.72 4.98
CA LEU A 89 18.88 -11.73 4.18
C LEU A 89 17.36 -11.98 4.22
N VAL A 90 16.93 -13.25 4.13
CA VAL A 90 15.52 -13.64 4.28
C VAL A 90 15.01 -13.37 5.70
N LEU A 91 15.85 -13.55 6.72
CA LEU A 91 15.53 -13.22 8.11
C LEU A 91 15.31 -11.70 8.28
N CYS A 92 16.20 -10.88 7.71
CA CYS A 92 16.04 -9.42 7.65
C CYS A 92 14.71 -9.03 6.99
N GLN A 93 14.41 -9.59 5.81
CA GLN A 93 13.13 -9.36 5.13
C GLN A 93 11.93 -9.79 5.98
N THR A 94 12.03 -10.91 6.70
CA THR A 94 10.98 -11.41 7.60
C THR A 94 10.71 -10.41 8.72
N PHE A 95 11.75 -9.83 9.34
CA PHE A 95 11.59 -8.81 10.36
C PHE A 95 10.90 -7.54 9.82
N VAL A 96 11.31 -7.07 8.65
CA VAL A 96 10.68 -5.90 8.01
C VAL A 96 9.22 -6.18 7.67
N LEU A 97 8.92 -7.30 7.01
CA LEU A 97 7.56 -7.65 6.63
C LEU A 97 6.66 -7.95 7.83
N ARG A 98 7.19 -8.52 8.92
CA ARG A 98 6.44 -8.73 10.17
C ARG A 98 5.98 -7.40 10.79
N ASN A 99 6.77 -6.34 10.63
CA ASN A 99 6.40 -5.02 11.13
C ASN A 99 5.34 -4.34 10.25
N ILE A 100 5.37 -4.54 8.93
CA ILE A 100 4.49 -3.81 8.00
C ILE A 100 3.20 -4.60 7.68
N SER A 101 3.30 -5.92 7.54
CA SER A 101 2.18 -6.78 7.14
C SER A 101 1.55 -7.49 8.34
N VAL A 102 0.24 -7.28 8.51
CA VAL A 102 -0.58 -7.99 9.51
C VAL A 102 -0.57 -9.51 9.25
N GLN A 103 -0.57 -9.94 7.98
CA GLN A 103 -0.55 -11.35 7.62
C GLN A 103 0.76 -12.02 8.04
N VAL A 104 1.91 -11.37 7.77
CA VAL A 104 3.22 -11.88 8.17
C VAL A 104 3.37 -11.84 9.69
N ARG A 105 2.86 -10.79 10.36
CA ARG A 105 2.82 -10.72 11.83
C ARG A 105 2.02 -11.84 12.47
N ARG A 106 0.88 -12.23 11.86
CA ARG A 106 0.08 -13.38 12.33
C ARG A 106 0.81 -14.70 12.12
N ARG A 107 1.58 -14.84 11.03
CA ARG A 107 2.35 -16.05 10.75
C ARG A 107 3.55 -16.21 11.68
N PHE A 108 4.20 -15.09 12.02
CA PHE A 108 5.40 -15.01 12.84
C PHE A 108 5.18 -14.06 14.02
N PRO A 109 4.36 -14.43 15.02
CA PRO A 109 4.01 -13.54 16.12
C PRO A 109 5.16 -13.28 17.09
N THR A 110 6.11 -14.19 17.22
CA THR A 110 7.25 -14.10 18.17
C THR A 110 8.56 -14.55 17.51
N LEU A 111 9.70 -14.32 18.15
CA LEU A 111 11.01 -14.77 17.64
C LEU A 111 11.10 -16.30 17.62
N GLU A 112 10.50 -16.98 18.59
CA GLU A 112 10.42 -18.45 18.64
C GLU A 112 9.62 -19.02 17.46
N ALA A 113 8.59 -18.30 16.98
CA ALA A 113 7.87 -18.71 15.78
C ALA A 113 8.73 -18.61 14.51
N ILE A 114 9.69 -17.68 14.48
CA ILE A 114 10.64 -17.51 13.38
C ILE A 114 11.73 -18.59 13.46
N GLU A 115 12.21 -18.88 14.67
CA GLU A 115 13.11 -20.01 14.95
C GLU A 115 12.48 -21.35 14.54
N ALA A 116 11.24 -21.62 14.95
CA ALA A 116 10.50 -22.82 14.58
C ALA A 116 10.29 -22.97 13.05
N ALA A 117 10.36 -21.87 12.31
CA ALA A 117 10.32 -21.86 10.85
C ALA A 117 11.70 -22.06 10.19
N ASN A 118 12.76 -22.30 10.99
CA ASN A 118 14.15 -22.46 10.56
C ASN A 118 14.74 -21.24 9.84
N LEU A 119 14.24 -20.04 10.14
CA LEU A 119 14.80 -18.79 9.61
C LEU A 119 15.95 -18.25 10.47
N MET A 120 15.98 -18.59 11.76
CA MET A 120 17.08 -18.32 12.70
C MET A 120 17.37 -19.57 13.52
N THR A 121 18.60 -19.69 14.05
CA THR A 121 18.95 -20.71 15.04
C THR A 121 18.64 -20.23 16.47
N SER A 122 18.68 -21.14 17.44
CA SER A 122 18.49 -20.81 18.86
C SER A 122 19.57 -19.82 19.35
N GLU A 123 20.82 -19.99 18.91
CA GLU A 123 21.93 -19.11 19.25
C GLU A 123 21.73 -17.70 18.67
N GLU A 124 21.27 -17.62 17.42
CA GLU A 124 20.97 -16.35 16.77
C GLU A 124 19.81 -15.62 17.44
N ARG A 125 18.78 -16.35 17.89
CA ARG A 125 17.69 -15.78 18.68
C ARG A 125 18.23 -15.18 19.99
N MET A 126 19.06 -15.92 20.73
CA MET A 126 19.67 -15.42 21.97
C MET A 126 20.49 -14.16 21.73
N MET A 127 21.32 -14.11 20.68
CA MET A 127 22.10 -12.91 20.33
C MET A 127 21.21 -11.69 20.02
N ILE A 128 20.05 -11.90 19.38
CA ILE A 128 19.08 -10.84 19.10
C ILE A 128 18.42 -10.35 20.39
N GLU A 129 18.02 -11.28 21.27
CA GLU A 129 17.40 -10.96 22.57
C GLU A 129 18.37 -10.25 23.54
N GLU A 130 19.66 -10.58 23.49
CA GLU A 130 20.70 -9.91 24.28
C GLU A 130 20.99 -8.48 23.80
N THR A 131 20.64 -8.16 22.55
CA THR A 131 20.89 -6.83 21.99
C THR A 131 19.92 -5.82 22.60
N THR A 132 20.43 -4.94 23.47
CA THR A 132 19.66 -3.88 24.16
C THR A 132 19.38 -2.67 23.25
N ASP A 133 18.66 -2.88 22.15
CA ASP A 133 18.23 -1.81 21.24
C ASP A 133 16.71 -1.61 21.35
N GLU A 134 16.26 -0.38 21.52
CA GLU A 134 14.84 -0.02 21.56
C GLU A 134 14.21 -0.05 20.16
N TYR A 135 15.03 0.04 19.10
CA TYR A 135 14.57 0.06 17.72
C TYR A 135 14.45 -1.33 17.11
N THR A 136 13.71 -1.43 15.99
CA THR A 136 13.58 -2.70 15.26
C THR A 136 14.95 -3.18 14.76
N GLN A 137 15.34 -4.36 15.22
CA GLN A 137 16.62 -5.02 14.97
C GLN A 137 16.75 -5.67 13.58
N PHE A 138 16.02 -5.17 12.57
CA PHE A 138 16.02 -5.77 11.22
C PHE A 138 17.39 -5.72 10.53
N TRP A 139 18.26 -4.80 10.95
CA TRP A 139 19.60 -4.60 10.40
C TRP A 139 20.61 -5.66 10.87
N ILE A 140 20.37 -6.34 11.99
CA ILE A 140 21.30 -7.30 12.61
C ILE A 140 21.67 -8.44 11.65
N PRO A 141 20.71 -9.14 11.00
CA PRO A 141 21.05 -10.22 10.09
C PRO A 141 21.88 -9.75 8.88
N THR A 142 21.66 -8.53 8.40
CA THR A 142 22.45 -7.98 7.29
C THR A 142 23.91 -7.77 7.70
N VAL A 143 24.17 -7.32 8.93
CA VAL A 143 25.54 -7.22 9.47
C VAL A 143 26.19 -8.60 9.59
N TRP A 144 25.45 -9.62 10.00
CA TRP A 144 25.98 -10.99 10.04
C TRP A 144 26.29 -11.55 8.66
N ALA A 145 25.47 -11.23 7.65
CA ALA A 145 25.72 -11.60 6.26
C ALA A 145 27.02 -10.97 5.74
N GLU A 146 27.23 -9.68 5.99
CA GLU A 146 28.47 -8.97 5.62
C GLU A 146 29.71 -9.53 6.35
N LYS A 147 29.57 -9.90 7.63
CA LYS A 147 30.66 -10.58 8.36
C LYS A 147 31.04 -11.92 7.74
N LEU A 148 30.05 -12.76 7.39
CA LEU A 148 30.31 -14.03 6.69
C LEU A 148 30.94 -13.81 5.31
N LEU A 149 30.54 -12.77 4.60
CA LEU A 149 31.16 -12.39 3.32
C LEU A 149 32.64 -12.04 3.51
N CYS A 150 32.96 -11.25 4.54
CA CYS A 150 34.34 -10.91 4.89
C CYS A 150 35.17 -12.15 5.27
N GLU A 151 34.59 -13.08 6.03
CA GLU A 151 35.24 -14.34 6.40
C GLU A 151 35.48 -15.24 5.18
N ALA A 152 34.50 -15.37 4.29
CA ALA A 152 34.65 -16.11 3.04
C ALA A 152 35.75 -15.51 2.15
N ARG A 153 35.87 -14.17 2.13
CA ARG A 153 36.95 -13.50 1.41
C ARG A 153 38.33 -13.78 2.02
N LYS A 154 38.45 -13.72 3.35
CA LYS A 154 39.69 -14.05 4.09
C LYS A 154 40.11 -15.51 3.92
N ALA A 155 39.13 -16.41 3.82
CA ALA A 155 39.34 -17.83 3.55
C ALA A 155 39.59 -18.14 2.07
N GLU A 156 39.81 -17.10 1.23
CA GLU A 156 40.08 -17.21 -0.21
C GLU A 156 39.00 -17.97 -1.00
N LYS A 157 37.78 -18.05 -0.47
CA LYS A 157 36.60 -18.62 -1.16
C LYS A 157 36.03 -17.67 -2.22
N ILE A 158 36.42 -16.39 -2.14
CA ILE A 158 36.04 -15.35 -3.11
C ILE A 158 37.32 -14.93 -3.85
N PRO A 159 37.36 -14.99 -5.20
CA PRO A 159 38.62 -14.84 -5.94
C PRO A 159 39.30 -13.48 -5.82
N SER A 160 38.53 -12.40 -5.61
CA SER A 160 39.09 -11.05 -5.61
C SER A 160 38.21 -10.06 -4.83
N ASP A 161 38.82 -8.97 -4.37
CA ASP A 161 38.15 -7.90 -3.63
C ASP A 161 37.02 -7.23 -4.42
N PRO A 162 37.14 -6.94 -5.73
CA PRO A 162 36.05 -6.38 -6.51
C PRO A 162 34.81 -7.29 -6.57
N ILE A 163 35.01 -8.61 -6.56
CA ILE A 163 33.90 -9.56 -6.53
C ILE A 163 33.21 -9.54 -5.17
N ALA A 164 33.97 -9.52 -4.07
CA ALA A 164 33.41 -9.38 -2.73
C ALA A 164 32.63 -8.06 -2.58
N ALA A 165 33.19 -6.95 -3.08
CA ALA A 165 32.52 -5.65 -3.10
C ALA A 165 31.23 -5.66 -3.94
N ASN A 166 31.18 -6.41 -5.05
CA ASN A 166 29.96 -6.57 -5.84
C ASN A 166 28.85 -7.28 -5.05
N ILE A 167 29.20 -8.35 -4.32
CA ILE A 167 28.22 -9.07 -3.48
C ILE A 167 27.72 -8.16 -2.36
N SER A 168 28.62 -7.45 -1.67
CA SER A 168 28.26 -6.49 -0.62
C SER A 168 27.35 -5.38 -1.16
N ALA A 169 27.64 -4.83 -2.35
CA ALA A 169 26.78 -3.83 -2.98
C ALA A 169 25.34 -4.35 -3.23
N ARG A 170 25.17 -5.62 -3.61
CA ARG A 170 23.85 -6.24 -3.77
C ARG A 170 23.14 -6.49 -2.45
N ILE A 171 23.88 -6.83 -1.39
CA ILE A 171 23.36 -6.93 -0.03
C ILE A 171 22.84 -5.56 0.44
N ASP A 172 23.61 -4.50 0.21
CA ASP A 172 23.23 -3.14 0.57
C ASP A 172 22.05 -2.60 -0.26
N GLU A 173 21.99 -2.92 -1.55
CA GLU A 173 20.84 -2.61 -2.40
C GLU A 173 19.57 -3.28 -1.87
N PHE A 174 19.65 -4.57 -1.56
CA PHE A 174 18.55 -5.33 -0.95
C PHE A 174 18.10 -4.70 0.38
N ARG A 175 19.04 -4.35 1.27
CA ARG A 175 18.75 -3.68 2.54
C ARG A 175 18.10 -2.31 2.32
N THR A 176 18.53 -1.58 1.30
CA THR A 176 17.99 -0.26 0.95
C THR A 176 16.53 -0.36 0.49
N HIS A 177 16.20 -1.36 -0.33
CA HIS A 177 14.81 -1.64 -0.70
C HIS A 177 13.93 -1.91 0.54
N LEU A 178 14.38 -2.78 1.44
CA LEU A 178 13.65 -3.06 2.69
C LEU A 178 13.51 -1.82 3.58
N LYS A 179 14.55 -1.00 3.70
CA LYS A 179 14.49 0.28 4.43
C LYS A 179 13.45 1.21 3.81
N ASN A 180 13.38 1.31 2.48
CA ASN A 180 12.37 2.13 1.82
C ASN A 180 10.95 1.64 2.13
N MET A 181 10.72 0.33 2.26
CA MET A 181 9.43 -0.18 2.71
C MET A 181 9.05 0.31 4.10
N ILE A 182 10.01 0.33 5.05
CA ILE A 182 9.77 0.86 6.40
C ILE A 182 9.43 2.34 6.34
N ILE A 183 10.11 3.12 5.50
CA ILE A 183 9.81 4.55 5.30
C ILE A 183 8.39 4.73 4.72
N PHE A 184 7.99 3.87 3.78
CA PHE A 184 6.63 3.87 3.24
C PHE A 184 5.57 3.43 4.28
N ASP A 185 5.90 2.61 5.25
CA ASP A 185 4.97 2.32 6.34
C ASP A 185 4.89 3.49 7.34
N TRP A 186 6.04 4.07 7.66
CA TRP A 186 6.17 5.14 8.65
C TRP A 186 5.56 6.48 8.19
N ILE A 187 5.70 6.82 6.91
CA ILE A 187 5.26 8.10 6.35
C ILE A 187 4.14 7.86 5.34
N PRO A 188 2.88 7.70 5.76
CA PRO A 188 1.74 7.54 4.85
C PRO A 188 1.48 8.82 4.05
N ILE A 189 0.59 8.74 3.05
CA ILE A 189 0.09 9.92 2.35
C ILE A 189 -0.51 10.88 3.41
N PRO A 190 -0.21 12.19 3.37
CA PRO A 190 -0.68 13.11 4.40
C PRO A 190 -2.20 13.04 4.55
N LEU A 191 -2.65 12.90 5.79
CA LEU A 191 -4.04 12.57 6.12
C LEU A 191 -5.07 13.55 5.52
N VAL A 192 -4.66 14.82 5.35
CA VAL A 192 -5.50 15.86 4.74
C VAL A 192 -5.92 15.51 3.31
N TYR A 193 -5.10 14.80 2.51
CA TYR A 193 -5.42 14.46 1.13
C TYR A 193 -6.61 13.49 1.03
N PRO A 194 -6.56 12.27 1.65
CA PRO A 194 -7.72 11.38 1.66
C PRO A 194 -8.97 12.03 2.27
N GLN A 195 -8.80 12.85 3.32
CA GLN A 195 -9.92 13.55 3.96
C GLN A 195 -10.59 14.55 3.03
N LEU A 196 -9.81 15.38 2.35
CA LEU A 196 -10.30 16.37 1.39
C LEU A 196 -11.04 15.68 0.24
N VAL A 197 -10.45 14.64 -0.35
CA VAL A 197 -11.06 13.88 -1.45
C VAL A 197 -12.38 13.26 -0.99
N THR A 198 -12.37 12.57 0.15
CA THR A 198 -13.59 11.96 0.72
C THR A 198 -14.67 13.01 1.01
N PHE A 199 -14.29 14.16 1.55
CA PHE A 199 -15.20 15.27 1.81
C PHE A 199 -15.81 15.81 0.52
N CYS A 200 -15.00 16.10 -0.51
CA CYS A 200 -15.47 16.60 -1.79
C CYS A 200 -16.42 15.61 -2.49
N VAL A 201 -16.07 14.32 -2.53
CA VAL A 201 -16.92 13.27 -3.12
C VAL A 201 -18.25 13.16 -2.38
N ARG A 202 -18.22 13.11 -1.04
CA ARG A 202 -19.44 13.00 -0.23
C ARG A 202 -20.30 14.25 -0.33
N LEU A 203 -19.71 15.44 -0.34
CA LEU A 203 -20.44 16.70 -0.48
C LEU A 203 -21.10 16.78 -1.86
N TYR A 204 -20.39 16.37 -2.92
CA TYR A 204 -20.93 16.29 -4.28
C TYR A 204 -22.19 15.40 -4.30
N PHE A 205 -22.08 14.15 -3.83
CA PHE A 205 -23.22 13.22 -3.83
C PHE A 205 -24.33 13.60 -2.84
N LEU A 206 -24.00 14.25 -1.73
CA LEU A 206 -24.99 14.82 -0.82
C LEU A 206 -25.88 15.80 -1.58
N VAL A 207 -25.29 16.72 -2.36
CA VAL A 207 -26.05 17.68 -3.15
C VAL A 207 -26.80 16.99 -4.28
N CYS A 208 -26.19 16.06 -5.02
CA CYS A 208 -26.88 15.30 -6.08
C CYS A 208 -28.11 14.56 -5.56
N LEU A 209 -28.12 14.10 -4.31
CA LEU A 209 -29.26 13.44 -3.69
C LEU A 209 -30.50 14.37 -3.58
N PHE A 210 -30.28 15.68 -3.45
CA PHE A 210 -31.35 16.68 -3.47
C PHE A 210 -31.65 17.19 -4.88
N THR A 211 -30.61 17.46 -5.69
CA THR A 211 -30.79 18.16 -6.97
C THR A 211 -31.26 17.25 -8.10
N ARG A 212 -30.81 15.99 -8.12
CA ARG A 212 -31.13 15.05 -9.21
C ARG A 212 -32.31 14.14 -8.88
N GLN A 213 -33.28 14.66 -8.14
CA GLN A 213 -34.53 13.96 -7.87
C GLN A 213 -35.40 13.97 -9.12
N ILE A 214 -35.97 12.82 -9.47
CA ILE A 214 -36.87 12.73 -10.61
C ILE A 214 -38.24 13.30 -10.21
N ILE A 215 -38.49 14.54 -10.61
CA ILE A 215 -39.72 15.26 -10.36
C ILE A 215 -40.70 14.94 -11.50
N LYS A 216 -41.92 14.51 -11.15
CA LYS A 216 -42.98 14.34 -12.16
C LYS A 216 -43.45 15.72 -12.63
N SER A 217 -42.98 16.15 -13.80
CA SER A 217 -43.63 17.27 -14.49
C SER A 217 -44.94 16.78 -15.11
N LYS A 218 -46.06 17.43 -14.76
CA LYS A 218 -47.36 17.15 -15.39
C LYS A 218 -47.42 17.59 -16.87
N GLU A 219 -46.41 18.31 -17.36
CA GLU A 219 -46.46 19.00 -18.65
C GLU A 219 -45.76 18.26 -19.80
N THR A 220 -44.91 17.28 -19.53
CA THR A 220 -44.00 16.75 -20.58
C THR A 220 -44.51 15.54 -21.36
N GLY A 221 -45.69 14.98 -21.06
CA GLY A 221 -46.33 13.96 -21.92
C GLY A 221 -45.53 12.67 -22.17
N LEU A 222 -44.43 12.43 -21.43
CA LEU A 222 -43.65 11.21 -21.57
C LEU A 222 -44.39 10.03 -20.92
N PRO A 223 -44.37 8.85 -21.56
CA PRO A 223 -45.04 7.67 -21.03
C PRO A 223 -44.44 7.27 -19.67
N ASP A 224 -45.31 6.86 -18.74
CA ASP A 224 -45.01 6.27 -17.42
C ASP A 224 -44.18 4.98 -17.58
N SER A 225 -42.93 5.11 -18.00
CA SER A 225 -42.00 3.99 -18.07
C SER A 225 -41.32 3.83 -16.71
N PRO A 226 -41.18 2.59 -16.19
CA PRO A 226 -40.60 2.35 -14.86
C PRO A 226 -39.15 2.83 -14.73
N LEU A 227 -38.47 3.03 -15.87
CA LEU A 227 -37.12 3.59 -15.95
C LEU A 227 -37.04 5.04 -15.41
N PHE A 228 -38.14 5.80 -15.45
CA PHE A 228 -38.20 7.18 -14.94
C PHE A 228 -38.23 7.28 -13.41
N TRP A 229 -38.28 6.18 -12.67
CA TRP A 229 -38.21 6.23 -11.20
C TRP A 229 -36.78 6.06 -10.67
N LEU A 230 -35.84 5.64 -11.53
CA LEU A 230 -34.46 5.35 -11.14
C LEU A 230 -33.50 6.32 -11.82
N PRO A 231 -32.69 7.10 -11.08
CA PRO A 231 -31.71 8.02 -11.67
C PRO A 231 -30.46 7.25 -12.14
N VAL A 232 -30.58 6.49 -13.24
CA VAL A 232 -29.54 5.59 -13.76
C VAL A 232 -28.21 6.33 -13.99
N THR A 233 -28.24 7.54 -14.55
CA THR A 233 -27.03 8.36 -14.78
C THR A 233 -26.30 8.69 -13.48
N THR A 234 -27.03 9.06 -12.43
CA THR A 234 -26.46 9.38 -11.11
C THR A 234 -25.94 8.13 -10.40
N ILE A 235 -26.56 6.97 -10.62
CA ILE A 235 -26.05 5.69 -10.12
C ILE A 235 -24.72 5.33 -10.79
N VAL A 236 -24.63 5.49 -12.11
CA VAL A 236 -23.39 5.25 -12.85
C VAL A 236 -22.29 6.20 -12.36
N GLU A 237 -22.59 7.50 -12.22
CA GLU A 237 -21.64 8.46 -11.66
C GLU A 237 -21.21 8.09 -10.23
N PHE A 238 -22.13 7.64 -9.40
CA PHE A 238 -21.82 7.15 -8.05
C PHE A 238 -20.84 5.98 -8.08
N ILE A 239 -21.08 4.97 -8.92
CA ILE A 239 -20.19 3.81 -9.07
C ILE A 239 -18.80 4.22 -9.58
N VAL A 240 -18.71 5.25 -10.42
CA VAL A 240 -17.43 5.69 -10.99
C VAL A 240 -16.60 6.54 -10.02
N TYR A 241 -17.25 7.37 -9.20
CA TYR A 241 -16.56 8.35 -8.36
C TYR A 241 -16.42 7.97 -6.87
N MET A 242 -17.17 6.97 -6.37
CA MET A 242 -17.03 6.42 -5.01
C MET A 242 -16.23 5.13 -5.00
#